data_AF-A0AAJ6VQR6-F1
#
_entry.id   AF-A0AAJ6VQR6-F1
#
_cell.length_a   1.000
_cell.length_b   1.000
_cell.length_c   1.000
_cell.angle_alpha   90.00
_cell.angle_beta   90.00
_cell.angle_gamma   90.00
#
_symmetry.space_group_name_H-M   'P 1'
#
loop_
_entity.id
_entity.type
_entity.pdbx_description
1 polymer ?
#
loop_
_entity_poly.entity_id
_entity_poly.type
_entity_poly.pdbx_seq_one_letter_code
_entity_poly.pdbx_strand_id
1 'polypeptide(L)'
;MPLVEDSPREDIDAIQIPSTTPSHDNEAHNEEHYDDNDVPVNRKTSFGGRLNQYFHTAKPTSSAPPALPSTKQITTSTSSPLKRKRTTPPTALITRITRSRSRSSTSTPTSTTTTTSSPRPRKTPTPTPPTSSAADSLLVDTIPPNLTLLLVGVNPGVLTGVTGYAYAHPSNLFWKLLHWSGITPIRHPPSDTYKLPELYNIGNTNIVERPTRDASMLSKKEMDAGVPVLEEKVREKRPEVVCLVGKSIWEAVWRVKVGRGIRKEEFRYGWQDLEMNMGRVGGEGGWEGARVFVATTTSGLAAGMSLQEKREVWDELGRWVCERRKVWEREREKVEVGGDDTKVE
;
A
#
# COMPACT_ATOMS: atom_id res chain seq x y z
N MET A 1 19.13 -3.62 -75.38
CA MET A 1 18.97 -3.86 -76.83
C MET A 1 18.78 -5.34 -77.02
N PRO A 2 17.69 -5.80 -77.66
CA PRO A 2 16.51 -5.05 -78.16
C PRO A 2 15.58 -4.65 -76.98
N LEU A 3 14.58 -3.75 -77.01
CA LEU A 3 13.47 -3.44 -77.96
C LEU A 3 12.44 -4.60 -78.00
N VAL A 4 11.13 -4.39 -77.76
CA VAL A 4 10.15 -3.65 -78.58
C VAL A 4 8.84 -3.38 -77.78
N GLU A 5 8.26 -2.17 -77.89
CA GLU A 5 6.82 -1.73 -77.93
C GLU A 5 5.72 -2.32 -76.97
N ASP A 6 4.60 -1.67 -76.63
CA ASP A 6 4.11 -0.28 -76.77
C ASP A 6 3.13 0.09 -75.61
N SER A 7 2.68 1.35 -75.58
CA SER A 7 1.66 1.97 -74.72
C SER A 7 0.20 1.71 -75.21
N PRO A 8 -0.91 2.11 -74.52
CA PRO A 8 -1.12 3.46 -73.96
C PRO A 8 -1.81 3.59 -72.59
N ARG A 9 -1.83 4.84 -72.12
CA ARG A 9 -2.60 5.36 -70.98
C ARG A 9 -3.97 5.84 -71.44
N GLU A 10 -4.95 5.81 -70.54
CA GLU A 10 -6.13 6.68 -70.58
C GLU A 10 -6.19 7.51 -69.30
N ASP A 11 -6.08 8.84 -69.43
CA ASP A 11 -6.82 9.79 -68.57
C ASP A 11 -8.31 9.67 -69.00
N ILE A 12 -9.36 9.88 -68.19
CA ILE A 12 -9.82 11.04 -67.39
C ILE A 12 -10.89 10.47 -66.43
N ASP A 13 -11.24 11.02 -65.26
CA ASP A 13 -11.90 12.33 -65.12
C ASP A 13 -11.92 12.79 -63.65
N ALA A 14 -12.09 14.10 -63.44
CA ALA A 14 -12.14 14.71 -62.09
C ALA A 14 -13.55 14.68 -61.48
N ILE A 15 -13.66 14.42 -60.16
CA ILE A 15 -14.88 14.71 -59.39
C ILE A 15 -14.54 15.59 -58.18
N GLN A 16 -15.43 16.54 -57.94
CA GLN A 16 -15.16 17.81 -57.26
C GLN A 16 -15.59 17.81 -55.80
N ILE A 17 -14.79 18.47 -54.95
CA ILE A 17 -15.07 18.69 -53.52
C ILE A 17 -16.10 19.83 -53.36
N PRO A 18 -17.04 19.73 -52.42
CA PRO A 18 -17.67 20.90 -51.81
C PRO A 18 -17.30 21.03 -50.32
N SER A 19 -16.76 22.19 -49.96
CA SER A 19 -16.45 22.62 -48.60
C SER A 19 -17.64 23.30 -47.92
N THR A 20 -17.97 22.95 -46.67
CA THR A 20 -18.91 23.74 -45.84
C THR A 20 -18.55 23.75 -44.35
N THR A 21 -18.15 24.92 -43.85
CA THR A 21 -18.18 25.43 -42.46
C THR A 21 -18.47 26.95 -42.58
N PRO A 22 -19.00 27.68 -41.56
CA PRO A 22 -18.89 27.53 -40.09
C PRO A 22 -20.30 27.44 -39.41
N SER A 23 -20.66 27.91 -38.20
CA SER A 23 -20.03 28.73 -37.14
C SER A 23 -20.75 28.63 -35.77
N HIS A 24 -20.05 29.09 -34.72
CA HIS A 24 -20.54 29.63 -33.44
C HIS A 24 -21.02 28.70 -32.30
N ASP A 25 -20.22 28.75 -31.23
CA ASP A 25 -20.53 28.99 -29.81
C ASP A 25 -21.59 28.15 -29.08
N ASN A 26 -21.12 27.44 -28.04
CA ASN A 26 -21.58 27.78 -26.69
C ASN A 26 -20.61 27.36 -25.58
N GLU A 27 -20.44 28.22 -24.58
CA GLU A 27 -19.66 28.01 -23.37
C GLU A 27 -20.64 27.87 -22.19
N ALA A 28 -20.75 26.68 -21.59
CA ALA A 28 -21.30 26.52 -20.23
C ALA A 28 -21.04 25.12 -19.65
N HIS A 29 -20.68 25.13 -18.37
CA HIS A 29 -20.63 24.02 -17.42
C HIS A 29 -21.64 22.87 -17.64
N ASN A 30 -21.18 21.63 -17.44
CA ASN A 30 -22.01 20.64 -16.73
C ASN A 30 -21.17 19.70 -15.86
N GLU A 31 -21.79 19.17 -14.81
CA GLU A 31 -21.15 18.53 -13.66
C GLU A 31 -20.73 17.06 -13.88
N GLU A 32 -20.00 16.52 -12.91
CA GLU A 32 -19.51 15.14 -12.86
C GLU A 32 -20.65 14.11 -12.90
N HIS A 33 -20.60 13.18 -13.87
CA HIS A 33 -21.39 11.96 -13.84
C HIS A 33 -20.50 10.72 -14.02
N TYR A 34 -20.06 10.15 -12.91
CA TYR A 34 -19.45 8.82 -12.88
C TYR A 34 -20.54 7.76 -12.97
N ASP A 35 -20.74 7.22 -14.16
CA ASP A 35 -21.74 6.18 -14.42
C ASP A 35 -21.20 4.78 -14.02
N ASP A 36 -21.68 4.28 -12.87
CA ASP A 36 -21.24 3.04 -12.24
C ASP A 36 -21.81 1.79 -12.95
N ASN A 37 -21.24 1.46 -14.11
CA ASN A 37 -21.61 0.28 -14.89
C ASN A 37 -20.96 -1.00 -14.34
N ASP A 38 -21.46 -1.45 -13.20
CA ASP A 38 -21.04 -2.68 -12.53
C ASP A 38 -21.61 -3.92 -13.24
N VAL A 39 -20.74 -4.80 -13.75
CA VAL A 39 -21.16 -6.04 -14.47
C VAL A 39 -21.55 -7.12 -13.45
N PRO A 40 -22.78 -7.70 -13.51
CA PRO A 40 -23.30 -8.52 -12.42
C PRO A 40 -22.66 -9.92 -12.35
N VAL A 41 -21.61 -10.06 -11.53
CA VAL A 41 -21.04 -11.37 -11.19
C VAL A 41 -21.93 -12.09 -10.19
N ASN A 42 -22.90 -12.83 -10.73
CA ASN A 42 -23.90 -13.60 -9.98
C ASN A 42 -23.24 -14.67 -9.09
N ARG A 43 -23.16 -14.42 -7.77
CA ARG A 43 -22.90 -15.45 -6.75
C ARG A 43 -23.84 -15.30 -5.55
N LYS A 44 -24.69 -16.31 -5.34
CA LYS A 44 -25.55 -16.46 -4.16
C LYS A 44 -24.73 -16.37 -2.88
N THR A 45 -24.95 -15.34 -2.07
CA THR A 45 -24.34 -15.19 -0.75
C THR A 45 -25.08 -16.08 0.26
N SER A 46 -24.39 -17.07 0.82
CA SER A 46 -24.95 -17.96 1.85
C SER A 46 -24.89 -17.31 3.24
N PHE A 47 -25.62 -16.22 3.45
CA PHE A 47 -25.80 -15.62 4.78
C PHE A 47 -27.30 -15.40 5.07
N GLY A 48 -27.86 -16.27 5.90
CA GLY A 48 -29.30 -16.35 6.16
C GLY A 48 -29.87 -15.18 6.94
N GLY A 49 -30.24 -14.10 6.23
CA GLY A 49 -31.39 -13.25 6.58
C GLY A 49 -31.39 -12.58 7.96
N ARG A 50 -30.23 -12.16 8.49
CA ARG A 50 -30.14 -11.54 9.83
C ARG A 50 -29.65 -10.08 9.88
N LEU A 51 -29.65 -9.37 8.74
CA LEU A 51 -29.18 -7.98 8.68
C LEU A 51 -30.13 -6.96 9.34
N ASN A 52 -31.41 -7.32 9.52
CA ASN A 52 -32.44 -6.42 10.06
C ASN A 52 -32.31 -6.12 11.58
N GLN A 53 -31.34 -6.71 12.29
CA GLN A 53 -31.17 -6.52 13.73
C GLN A 53 -30.32 -5.28 14.11
N TYR A 54 -29.84 -4.50 13.14
CA TYR A 54 -28.89 -3.39 13.36
C TYR A 54 -29.35 -2.01 12.86
N PHE A 55 -30.63 -1.85 12.48
CA PHE A 55 -31.18 -0.53 12.14
C PHE A 55 -31.53 0.27 13.40
N HIS A 56 -30.65 1.20 13.78
CA HIS A 56 -30.95 2.22 14.79
C HIS A 56 -31.65 3.42 14.12
N THR A 57 -32.93 3.62 14.41
CA THR A 57 -33.71 4.79 13.99
C THR A 57 -33.40 5.99 14.90
N ALA A 58 -32.71 7.00 14.36
CA ALA A 58 -32.58 8.30 15.00
C ALA A 58 -33.91 9.08 14.92
N LYS A 59 -34.36 9.67 16.04
CA LYS A 59 -35.52 10.56 16.08
C LYS A 59 -35.11 11.99 15.69
N PRO A 60 -35.89 12.71 14.87
CA PRO A 60 -35.61 14.12 14.59
C PRO A 60 -36.08 15.02 15.75
N THR A 61 -35.23 15.95 16.15
CA THR A 61 -35.59 17.08 17.04
C THR A 61 -35.36 18.39 16.30
N SER A 62 -36.42 19.17 16.12
CA SER A 62 -36.38 20.50 15.52
C SER A 62 -36.62 21.56 16.59
N SER A 63 -35.79 22.61 16.65
CA SER A 63 -36.23 24.00 16.38
C SER A 63 -35.25 25.09 16.87
N ALA A 64 -35.07 26.10 16.02
CA ALA A 64 -34.74 27.51 16.28
C ALA A 64 -33.30 27.94 16.70
N PRO A 65 -32.81 29.11 16.21
CA PRO A 65 -31.45 29.61 16.44
C PRO A 65 -31.34 30.69 17.55
N PRO A 66 -30.14 30.94 18.11
CA PRO A 66 -29.89 32.06 19.01
C PRO A 66 -29.46 33.34 18.27
N ALA A 67 -29.97 34.49 18.72
CA ALA A 67 -29.58 35.82 18.25
C ALA A 67 -28.48 36.45 19.12
N LEU A 68 -27.68 37.35 18.54
CA LEU A 68 -26.76 38.25 19.24
C LEU A 68 -27.52 39.32 20.04
N PRO A 69 -26.93 39.83 21.13
CA PRO A 69 -26.60 41.27 21.11
C PRO A 69 -25.22 41.61 21.71
N SER A 70 -24.95 42.92 21.80
CA SER A 70 -23.61 43.52 21.75
C SER A 70 -23.27 44.42 22.96
N THR A 71 -21.98 44.41 23.33
CA THR A 71 -21.19 45.55 23.87
C THR A 71 -21.43 46.10 25.30
N LYS A 72 -20.28 46.33 25.98
CA LYS A 72 -19.91 47.26 27.09
C LYS A 72 -19.47 46.57 28.39
N GLN A 73 -18.44 47.03 29.13
CA GLN A 73 -17.29 47.92 28.84
C GLN A 73 -16.21 47.74 29.95
N ILE A 74 -14.92 47.86 29.58
CA ILE A 74 -13.76 48.47 30.28
C ILE A 74 -13.67 48.44 31.83
N THR A 75 -12.50 47.96 32.32
CA THR A 75 -11.62 48.41 33.46
C THR A 75 -11.17 47.20 34.31
N THR A 76 -9.95 47.09 34.88
CA THR A 76 -8.74 47.93 34.93
C THR A 76 -7.48 47.04 35.08
N SER A 77 -6.28 47.61 34.97
CA SER A 77 -4.97 46.94 34.95
C SER A 77 -4.28 46.79 36.33
N THR A 78 -2.98 46.43 36.33
CA THR A 78 -2.00 46.31 37.45
C THR A 78 -2.16 45.08 38.37
N SER A 79 -1.10 44.36 38.81
CA SER A 79 0.37 44.56 38.70
C SER A 79 1.15 43.23 38.79
N SER A 80 2.43 43.23 38.37
CA SER A 80 3.46 42.18 38.64
C SER A 80 4.40 42.68 39.78
N PRO A 81 5.51 42.00 40.23
CA PRO A 81 6.12 40.72 39.78
C PRO A 81 6.77 39.80 40.88
N LEU A 82 7.39 38.69 40.44
CA LEU A 82 8.62 38.04 40.96
C LEU A 82 8.73 37.51 42.43
N LYS A 83 8.95 36.19 42.58
CA LYS A 83 10.18 35.62 43.22
C LYS A 83 10.37 34.11 42.96
N ARG A 84 11.52 33.56 43.41
CA ARG A 84 12.26 32.44 42.76
C ARG A 84 12.83 31.45 43.79
N LYS A 85 13.12 30.22 43.33
CA LYS A 85 14.18 29.25 43.75
C LYS A 85 13.87 28.09 44.72
N ARG A 86 14.41 26.92 44.33
CA ARG A 86 14.62 25.63 45.05
C ARG A 86 15.45 25.76 46.34
N THR A 87 15.20 24.86 47.31
CA THR A 87 16.21 24.02 48.01
C THR A 87 15.57 22.83 48.76
N THR A 88 16.35 21.80 49.08
CA THR A 88 15.98 20.51 49.72
C THR A 88 16.50 20.40 51.19
N PRO A 89 16.55 19.21 51.83
CA PRO A 89 15.71 18.77 52.97
C PRO A 89 16.43 18.83 54.36
N PRO A 90 15.83 18.31 55.46
CA PRO A 90 16.38 17.06 56.05
C PRO A 90 15.43 16.11 56.85
N THR A 91 15.83 14.84 56.86
CA THR A 91 15.91 13.78 57.92
C THR A 91 15.19 13.86 59.30
N ALA A 92 14.49 12.75 59.69
CA ALA A 92 14.52 12.02 61.00
C ALA A 92 13.54 10.80 60.95
N LEU A 93 13.94 9.52 61.16
CA LEU A 93 14.07 8.75 62.43
C LEU A 93 12.69 8.49 63.15
N ILE A 94 12.35 7.33 63.74
CA ILE A 94 13.13 6.24 64.37
C ILE A 94 12.27 4.95 64.65
N THR A 95 12.86 3.73 64.61
CA THR A 95 12.60 2.45 65.37
C THR A 95 11.16 1.92 65.74
N ARG A 96 10.84 0.63 66.04
CA ARG A 96 11.46 -0.74 66.04
C ARG A 96 10.43 -1.80 66.55
N ILE A 97 10.79 -3.08 66.51
CA ILE A 97 10.32 -4.24 67.33
C ILE A 97 9.31 -5.24 66.69
N THR A 98 9.72 -6.50 66.83
CA THR A 98 9.17 -7.83 66.53
C THR A 98 7.80 -8.18 67.16
N ARG A 99 7.08 -9.22 66.66
CA ARG A 99 7.08 -10.61 67.22
C ARG A 99 6.21 -11.59 66.40
N SER A 100 6.40 -12.89 66.66
CA SER A 100 5.97 -14.08 65.90
C SER A 100 4.77 -14.87 66.49
N ARG A 101 4.27 -15.85 65.71
CA ARG A 101 3.38 -17.02 66.01
C ARG A 101 1.92 -16.84 65.51
N SER A 102 1.30 -17.69 64.69
CA SER A 102 1.27 -19.17 64.46
C SER A 102 0.31 -19.95 65.36
N ARG A 103 -0.82 -20.48 64.81
CA ARG A 103 -1.13 -21.92 64.71
C ARG A 103 -2.51 -22.22 64.07
N SER A 104 -2.76 -23.51 63.88
CA SER A 104 -3.67 -24.15 62.92
C SER A 104 -4.93 -24.79 63.52
N SER A 105 -5.75 -25.34 62.59
CA SER A 105 -6.41 -26.67 62.61
C SER A 105 -7.70 -26.94 63.40
N THR A 106 -8.75 -27.31 62.65
CA THR A 106 -9.75 -28.40 62.83
C THR A 106 -10.70 -28.35 61.60
N SER A 107 -11.40 -29.36 61.08
CA SER A 107 -11.35 -30.84 61.00
C SER A 107 -12.73 -31.27 60.46
N THR A 108 -12.80 -32.09 59.39
CA THR A 108 -14.04 -32.68 58.81
C THR A 108 -14.62 -33.80 59.69
N PRO A 109 -15.94 -34.15 59.59
CA PRO A 109 -16.33 -35.27 58.69
C PRO A 109 -17.77 -35.28 58.08
N THR A 110 -17.87 -35.92 56.90
CA THR A 110 -18.91 -36.88 56.39
C THR A 110 -20.42 -36.64 56.59
N SER A 111 -21.19 -36.53 55.48
CA SER A 111 -22.20 -37.53 55.03
C SER A 111 -22.89 -37.21 53.68
N THR A 112 -23.18 -38.28 52.94
CA THR A 112 -24.22 -38.57 51.90
C THR A 112 -25.34 -37.50 51.74
N THR A 113 -25.88 -37.16 50.55
CA THR A 113 -26.58 -38.07 49.59
C THR A 113 -26.92 -37.36 48.26
N THR A 114 -27.36 -38.15 47.26
CA THR A 114 -28.22 -37.80 46.11
C THR A 114 -27.68 -36.90 44.96
N THR A 115 -27.38 -37.62 43.88
CA THR A 115 -27.41 -37.21 42.47
C THR A 115 -28.49 -36.20 42.05
N THR A 116 -28.11 -35.19 41.29
CA THR A 116 -28.93 -34.64 40.19
C THR A 116 -28.03 -34.24 39.03
N SER A 117 -28.39 -34.67 37.82
CA SER A 117 -27.54 -34.60 36.63
C SER A 117 -27.71 -33.30 35.85
N SER A 118 -26.65 -32.51 35.71
CA SER A 118 -26.57 -31.43 34.71
C SER A 118 -25.82 -31.91 33.46
N PRO A 119 -26.32 -31.66 32.24
CA PRO A 119 -25.69 -32.15 31.02
C PRO A 119 -24.39 -31.39 30.73
N ARG A 120 -23.27 -32.14 30.70
CA ARG A 120 -21.96 -31.64 30.32
C ARG A 120 -21.96 -31.27 28.83
N PRO A 121 -21.52 -30.06 28.41
CA PRO A 121 -21.45 -29.73 26.99
C PRO A 121 -20.47 -30.68 26.28
N ARG A 122 -20.97 -31.35 25.24
CA ARG A 122 -20.18 -32.26 24.39
C ARG A 122 -19.08 -31.44 23.72
N LYS A 123 -17.82 -31.70 24.07
CA LYS A 123 -16.67 -31.16 23.33
C LYS A 123 -16.77 -31.65 21.88
N THR A 124 -17.09 -30.74 20.96
CA THR A 124 -16.90 -30.99 19.54
C THR A 124 -15.41 -31.22 19.27
N PRO A 125 -15.03 -32.20 18.43
CA PRO A 125 -13.65 -32.30 17.99
C PRO A 125 -13.33 -31.03 17.21
N THR A 126 -12.36 -30.27 17.69
CA THR A 126 -11.81 -29.14 16.92
C THR A 126 -11.34 -29.68 15.58
N PRO A 127 -11.75 -29.11 14.43
CA PRO A 127 -11.14 -29.46 13.17
C PRO A 127 -9.65 -29.13 13.28
N THR A 128 -8.79 -30.16 13.27
CA THR A 128 -7.37 -29.96 13.01
C THR A 128 -7.28 -29.17 11.71
N PRO A 129 -6.65 -27.99 11.69
CA PRO A 129 -6.43 -27.31 10.43
C PRO A 129 -5.68 -28.28 9.52
N PRO A 130 -6.09 -28.46 8.24
CA PRO A 130 -5.32 -29.29 7.35
C PRO A 130 -3.90 -28.74 7.34
N THR A 131 -2.94 -29.59 7.70
CA THR A 131 -1.52 -29.30 7.51
C THR A 131 -1.28 -29.41 6.00
N SER A 132 -1.75 -28.41 5.25
CA SER A 132 -1.39 -28.29 3.85
C SER A 132 0.11 -28.02 3.86
N SER A 133 0.89 -29.00 3.42
CA SER A 133 2.19 -28.75 2.80
C SER A 133 2.02 -27.51 1.93
N ALA A 134 2.77 -26.44 2.23
CA ALA A 134 2.70 -25.24 1.42
C ALA A 134 3.09 -25.65 0.00
N ALA A 135 2.13 -25.65 -0.91
CA ALA A 135 2.43 -25.78 -2.33
C ALA A 135 3.31 -24.57 -2.68
N ASP A 136 4.41 -24.82 -3.38
CA ASP A 136 5.32 -23.77 -3.78
C ASP A 136 4.57 -22.71 -4.59
N SER A 137 4.89 -21.44 -4.33
CA SER A 137 4.21 -20.32 -4.95
C SER A 137 4.53 -20.29 -6.45
N LEU A 138 3.51 -20.26 -7.30
CA LEU A 138 3.66 -20.06 -8.75
C LEU A 138 4.03 -18.61 -9.13
N LEU A 139 4.08 -17.68 -8.16
CA LEU A 139 4.50 -16.30 -8.43
C LEU A 139 6.01 -16.26 -8.70
N VAL A 140 6.38 -15.77 -9.87
CA VAL A 140 7.77 -15.52 -10.26
C VAL A 140 8.06 -14.02 -10.20
N ASP A 141 9.27 -13.67 -9.75
CA ASP A 141 9.77 -12.30 -9.73
C ASP A 141 9.87 -11.70 -11.14
N THR A 142 9.37 -10.49 -11.33
CA THR A 142 9.44 -9.75 -12.61
C THR A 142 10.44 -8.61 -12.52
N ILE A 143 11.73 -8.95 -12.45
CA ILE A 143 12.83 -7.98 -12.23
C ILE A 143 13.86 -8.02 -13.38
N PRO A 144 13.51 -7.52 -14.59
CA PRO A 144 14.53 -7.21 -15.60
C PRO A 144 15.46 -6.09 -15.11
N PRO A 145 16.65 -5.92 -15.74
CA PRO A 145 17.55 -4.82 -15.41
C PRO A 145 16.93 -3.44 -15.71
N ASN A 146 17.31 -2.43 -14.91
CA ASN A 146 17.04 -1.01 -15.13
C ASN A 146 15.54 -0.63 -15.20
N LEU A 147 14.69 -1.27 -14.39
CA LEU A 147 13.31 -0.86 -14.15
C LEU A 147 13.22 0.60 -13.67
N THR A 148 12.21 1.36 -14.08
CA THR A 148 11.91 2.65 -13.40
C THR A 148 11.39 2.39 -11.98
N LEU A 149 10.58 1.36 -11.81
CA LEU A 149 9.93 1.07 -10.53
C LEU A 149 9.90 -0.44 -10.25
N LEU A 150 10.48 -0.84 -9.13
CA LEU A 150 10.32 -2.18 -8.54
C LEU A 150 9.34 -2.11 -7.36
N LEU A 151 8.20 -2.78 -7.48
CA LEU A 151 7.16 -2.88 -6.44
C LEU A 151 7.39 -4.13 -5.58
N VAL A 152 7.74 -3.92 -4.31
CA VAL A 152 8.09 -4.98 -3.35
C VAL A 152 6.90 -5.25 -2.42
N GLY A 153 6.32 -6.44 -2.51
CA GLY A 153 5.33 -6.94 -1.56
C GLY A 153 5.94 -7.59 -0.32
N VAL A 154 5.08 -7.95 0.63
CA VAL A 154 5.51 -8.69 1.84
C VAL A 154 5.84 -10.14 1.47
N ASN A 155 4.82 -10.88 1.01
CA ASN A 155 4.93 -12.26 0.55
C ASN A 155 3.68 -12.64 -0.27
N PRO A 156 3.70 -13.77 -1.02
CA PRO A 156 2.54 -14.27 -1.72
C PRO A 156 1.37 -14.59 -0.77
N GLY A 157 0.23 -13.91 -0.97
CA GLY A 157 -1.04 -14.38 -0.40
C GLY A 157 -1.50 -15.67 -1.09
N VAL A 158 -2.31 -16.51 -0.43
CA VAL A 158 -2.76 -17.82 -0.97
C VAL A 158 -3.21 -17.76 -2.43
N LEU A 159 -4.07 -16.81 -2.82
CA LEU A 159 -4.53 -16.74 -4.21
C LEU A 159 -3.40 -16.34 -5.19
N THR A 160 -2.49 -15.47 -4.77
CA THR A 160 -1.31 -15.07 -5.55
C THR A 160 -0.33 -16.23 -5.72
N GLY A 161 -0.11 -17.05 -4.68
CA GLY A 161 0.69 -18.26 -4.79
C GLY A 161 0.07 -19.31 -5.71
N VAL A 162 -1.27 -19.46 -5.70
CA VAL A 162 -1.99 -20.42 -6.54
C VAL A 162 -2.14 -19.96 -8.00
N THR A 163 -2.29 -18.65 -8.27
CA THR A 163 -2.44 -18.13 -9.64
C THR A 163 -1.13 -17.75 -10.31
N GLY A 164 -0.07 -17.55 -9.52
CA GLY A 164 1.17 -16.94 -9.98
C GLY A 164 1.04 -15.45 -10.33
N TYR A 165 -0.04 -14.77 -9.93
CA TYR A 165 -0.29 -13.37 -10.25
C TYR A 165 -0.18 -12.47 -9.02
N ALA A 166 0.54 -11.35 -9.15
CA ALA A 166 0.77 -10.41 -8.08
C ALA A 166 -0.56 -9.80 -7.58
N TYR A 167 -0.74 -9.76 -6.27
CA TYR A 167 -1.89 -9.14 -5.60
C TYR A 167 -3.26 -9.64 -6.10
N ALA A 168 -3.39 -10.93 -6.42
CA ALA A 168 -4.55 -11.50 -7.13
C ALA A 168 -5.87 -11.52 -6.35
N HIS A 169 -5.84 -11.38 -5.01
CA HIS A 169 -7.05 -11.44 -4.20
C HIS A 169 -7.98 -10.25 -4.46
N PRO A 170 -9.30 -10.44 -4.71
CA PRO A 170 -10.20 -9.34 -5.09
C PRO A 170 -10.33 -8.19 -4.08
N SER A 171 -10.08 -8.45 -2.79
CA SER A 171 -10.03 -7.40 -1.75
C SER A 171 -8.70 -6.63 -1.69
N ASN A 172 -7.71 -7.01 -2.51
CA ASN A 172 -6.47 -6.28 -2.60
C ASN A 172 -6.62 -5.06 -3.52
N LEU A 173 -6.20 -3.90 -3.02
CA LEU A 173 -6.37 -2.61 -3.67
C LEU A 173 -5.23 -2.27 -4.65
N PHE A 174 -4.18 -3.07 -4.75
CA PHE A 174 -2.98 -2.78 -5.56
C PHE A 174 -3.32 -2.32 -6.98
N TRP A 175 -4.07 -3.14 -7.72
CA TRP A 175 -4.46 -2.83 -9.10
C TRP A 175 -5.37 -1.60 -9.23
N LYS A 176 -6.15 -1.25 -8.19
CA LYS A 176 -6.91 0.00 -8.14
C LYS A 176 -5.99 1.20 -7.87
N LEU A 177 -5.08 1.09 -6.91
CA LEU A 177 -4.15 2.15 -6.50
C LEU A 177 -3.10 2.46 -7.56
N LEU A 178 -2.58 1.47 -8.30
CA LEU A 178 -1.72 1.69 -9.47
C LEU A 178 -2.42 2.56 -10.53
N HIS A 179 -3.69 2.31 -10.79
CA HIS A 179 -4.45 3.07 -11.76
C HIS A 179 -4.84 4.47 -11.24
N TRP A 180 -5.40 4.57 -10.04
CA TRP A 180 -5.87 5.84 -9.47
C TRP A 180 -4.79 6.89 -9.24
N SER A 181 -3.53 6.43 -9.09
CA SER A 181 -2.35 7.28 -8.98
C SER A 181 -1.71 7.63 -10.34
N GLY A 182 -2.15 7.02 -11.44
CA GLY A 182 -1.58 7.19 -12.77
C GLY A 182 -0.31 6.37 -13.05
N ILE A 183 0.16 5.56 -12.09
CA ILE A 183 1.28 4.62 -12.30
C ILE A 183 0.99 3.72 -13.51
N THR A 184 -0.25 3.25 -13.68
CA THR A 184 -0.74 2.66 -14.93
C THR A 184 -1.91 3.47 -15.51
N PRO A 185 -1.93 3.75 -16.84
CA PRO A 185 -2.98 4.56 -17.46
C PRO A 185 -4.36 3.89 -17.40
N ILE A 186 -4.39 2.55 -17.37
CA ILE A 186 -5.61 1.74 -17.19
C ILE A 186 -5.50 0.87 -15.94
N ARG A 187 -6.64 0.36 -15.47
CA ARG A 187 -6.71 -0.65 -14.40
C ARG A 187 -6.52 -2.05 -14.98
N HIS A 188 -5.33 -2.60 -14.82
CA HIS A 188 -5.03 -3.97 -15.22
C HIS A 188 -5.67 -5.03 -14.30
N PRO A 189 -6.03 -6.21 -14.83
CA PRO A 189 -6.30 -7.40 -14.05
C PRO A 189 -4.99 -8.04 -13.53
N PRO A 190 -5.03 -8.86 -12.46
CA PRO A 190 -3.85 -9.56 -11.95
C PRO A 190 -3.09 -10.40 -13.00
N SER A 191 -3.77 -10.95 -13.99
CA SER A 191 -3.18 -11.73 -15.09
C SER A 191 -2.15 -10.96 -15.92
N ASP A 192 -2.13 -9.63 -15.83
CA ASP A 192 -1.16 -8.78 -16.54
C ASP A 192 0.14 -8.53 -15.75
N THR A 193 0.32 -9.19 -14.59
CA THR A 193 1.55 -9.15 -13.76
C THR A 193 2.83 -9.20 -14.60
N TYR A 194 2.88 -10.11 -15.58
CA TYR A 194 4.07 -10.36 -16.40
C TYR A 194 4.21 -9.40 -17.60
N LYS A 195 3.21 -8.56 -17.88
CA LYS A 195 3.23 -7.55 -18.96
C LYS A 195 3.73 -6.18 -18.49
N LEU A 196 3.62 -5.87 -17.20
CA LEU A 196 4.02 -4.57 -16.65
C LEU A 196 5.49 -4.16 -16.95
N PRO A 197 6.47 -5.08 -17.02
CA PRO A 197 7.84 -4.70 -17.35
C PRO A 197 7.97 -4.24 -18.81
N GLU A 198 7.28 -4.87 -19.75
CA GLU A 198 7.31 -4.47 -21.17
C GLU A 198 6.49 -3.19 -21.41
N LEU A 199 5.28 -3.12 -20.84
CA LEU A 199 4.36 -2.01 -21.08
C LEU A 199 4.79 -0.70 -20.39
N TYR A 200 5.42 -0.78 -19.21
CA TYR A 200 5.67 0.38 -18.35
C TYR A 200 7.06 0.41 -17.70
N ASN A 201 7.89 -0.62 -17.91
CA ASN A 201 9.15 -0.83 -17.19
C ASN A 201 8.97 -0.81 -15.66
N ILE A 202 7.90 -1.49 -15.21
CA ILE A 202 7.51 -1.70 -13.80
C ILE A 202 7.58 -3.19 -13.48
N GLY A 203 8.27 -3.54 -12.39
CA GLY A 203 8.47 -4.93 -11.95
C GLY A 203 7.90 -5.23 -10.57
N ASN A 204 7.83 -6.51 -10.22
CA ASN A 204 7.32 -6.99 -8.94
C ASN A 204 8.25 -8.05 -8.30
N THR A 205 8.33 -8.01 -6.96
CA THR A 205 9.00 -9.02 -6.12
C THR A 205 8.36 -9.04 -4.73
N ASN A 206 8.76 -9.96 -3.85
CA ASN A 206 8.49 -9.88 -2.41
C ASN A 206 9.78 -9.90 -1.58
N ILE A 207 9.71 -9.43 -0.33
CA ILE A 207 10.80 -9.60 0.65
C ILE A 207 10.85 -11.04 1.21
N VAL A 208 9.72 -11.75 1.26
CA VAL A 208 9.65 -13.16 1.66
C VAL A 208 8.92 -13.97 0.60
N GLU A 209 9.53 -15.08 0.15
CA GLU A 209 9.00 -15.91 -0.94
C GLU A 209 7.90 -16.88 -0.47
N ARG A 210 7.91 -17.27 0.81
CA ARG A 210 6.99 -18.26 1.38
C ARG A 210 5.53 -17.76 1.36
N PRO A 211 4.58 -18.49 0.73
CA PRO A 211 3.18 -18.10 0.72
C PRO A 211 2.53 -18.21 2.11
N THR A 212 1.66 -17.26 2.46
CA THR A 212 0.82 -17.33 3.68
C THR A 212 -0.59 -16.84 3.43
N ARG A 213 -1.50 -17.13 4.37
CA ARG A 213 -2.86 -16.54 4.36
C ARG A 213 -2.85 -15.08 4.79
N ASP A 214 -1.93 -14.72 5.68
CA ASP A 214 -1.82 -13.39 6.28
C ASP A 214 -0.33 -13.06 6.53
N ALA A 215 0.08 -11.82 6.27
CA ALA A 215 1.44 -11.34 6.48
C ALA A 215 1.87 -11.39 7.97
N SER A 216 0.92 -11.33 8.91
CA SER A 216 1.17 -11.51 10.34
C SER A 216 1.64 -12.92 10.73
N MET A 217 1.55 -13.89 9.82
CA MET A 217 2.13 -15.23 9.98
C MET A 217 3.65 -15.29 9.72
N LEU A 218 4.26 -14.19 9.28
CA LEU A 218 5.71 -14.08 9.11
C LEU A 218 6.34 -13.58 10.41
N SER A 219 7.46 -14.20 10.81
CA SER A 219 8.22 -13.71 11.96
C SER A 219 9.04 -12.47 11.60
N LYS A 220 9.37 -11.61 12.59
CA LYS A 220 10.32 -10.50 12.35
C LYS A 220 11.67 -11.00 11.81
N LYS A 221 12.18 -12.12 12.33
CA LYS A 221 13.43 -12.76 11.87
C LYS A 221 13.36 -13.18 10.40
N GLU A 222 12.22 -13.67 9.95
CA GLU A 222 11.99 -14.08 8.56
C GLU A 222 11.92 -12.87 7.61
N MET A 223 11.22 -11.81 8.02
CA MET A 223 11.24 -10.51 7.31
C MET A 223 12.65 -9.91 7.24
N ASP A 224 13.40 -9.96 8.35
CA ASP A 224 14.76 -9.42 8.44
C ASP A 224 15.75 -10.25 7.61
N ALA A 225 15.57 -11.57 7.51
CA ALA A 225 16.35 -12.44 6.64
C ALA A 225 16.09 -12.21 5.14
N GLY A 226 14.91 -11.68 4.77
CA GLY A 226 14.60 -11.30 3.39
C GLY A 226 15.28 -10.01 2.91
N VAL A 227 15.68 -9.12 3.83
CA VAL A 227 16.35 -7.85 3.47
C VAL A 227 17.65 -8.04 2.67
N PRO A 228 18.64 -8.86 3.09
CA PRO A 228 19.88 -9.02 2.31
C PRO A 228 19.64 -9.60 0.90
N VAL A 229 18.68 -10.52 0.76
CA VAL A 229 18.30 -11.09 -0.55
C VAL A 229 17.68 -10.01 -1.45
N LEU A 230 16.81 -9.17 -0.90
CA LEU A 230 16.21 -8.04 -1.63
C LEU A 230 17.26 -6.98 -2.00
N GLU A 231 18.18 -6.66 -1.10
CA GLU A 231 19.32 -5.76 -1.37
C GLU A 231 20.22 -6.30 -2.51
N GLU A 232 20.41 -7.61 -2.60
CA GLU A 232 21.14 -8.25 -3.70
C GLU A 232 20.38 -8.19 -5.02
N LYS A 233 19.08 -8.56 -5.05
CA LYS A 233 18.22 -8.41 -6.23
C LYS A 233 18.23 -6.96 -6.76
N VAL A 234 18.16 -5.96 -5.86
CA VAL A 234 18.23 -4.53 -6.24
C VAL A 234 19.62 -4.14 -6.75
N ARG A 235 20.71 -4.61 -6.13
CA ARG A 235 22.10 -4.34 -6.58
C ARG A 235 22.38 -4.89 -7.98
N GLU A 236 21.89 -6.09 -8.26
CA GLU A 236 22.08 -6.76 -9.55
C GLU A 236 21.24 -6.11 -10.66
N LYS A 237 19.94 -5.89 -10.40
CA LYS A 237 18.99 -5.43 -11.43
C LYS A 237 18.90 -3.89 -11.55
N ARG A 238 19.46 -3.14 -10.61
CA ARG A 238 19.59 -1.67 -10.63
C ARG A 238 18.31 -0.89 -11.02
N PRO A 239 17.16 -1.13 -10.37
CA PRO A 239 15.97 -0.29 -10.57
C PRO A 239 16.23 1.15 -10.12
N GLU A 240 15.60 2.13 -10.76
CA GLU A 240 15.73 3.55 -10.38
C GLU A 240 15.06 3.83 -9.02
N VAL A 241 13.86 3.26 -8.81
CA VAL A 241 13.09 3.33 -7.56
C VAL A 241 12.65 1.96 -7.07
N VAL A 242 12.77 1.74 -5.77
CA VAL A 242 12.17 0.62 -5.04
C VAL A 242 11.00 1.14 -4.20
N CYS A 243 9.79 0.67 -4.49
CA CYS A 243 8.60 0.97 -3.71
C CYS A 243 8.24 -0.21 -2.81
N LEU A 244 8.35 0.00 -1.49
CA LEU A 244 7.98 -0.98 -0.46
C LEU A 244 6.48 -0.86 -0.19
N VAL A 245 5.71 -1.87 -0.60
CA VAL A 245 4.24 -1.92 -0.53
C VAL A 245 3.76 -2.33 0.87
N GLY A 246 4.13 -1.52 1.87
CA GLY A 246 3.68 -1.65 3.25
C GLY A 246 4.76 -1.39 4.30
N LYS A 247 4.35 -0.72 5.39
CA LYS A 247 5.19 -0.34 6.54
C LYS A 247 6.03 -1.49 7.12
N SER A 248 5.51 -2.71 7.19
CA SER A 248 6.23 -3.87 7.78
C SER A 248 7.51 -4.25 7.04
N ILE A 249 7.57 -4.00 5.72
CA ILE A 249 8.76 -4.24 4.90
C ILE A 249 9.83 -3.21 5.27
N TRP A 250 9.45 -1.93 5.33
CA TRP A 250 10.33 -0.85 5.74
C TRP A 250 10.84 -1.02 7.18
N GLU A 251 9.99 -1.47 8.11
CA GLU A 251 10.42 -1.79 9.47
C GLU A 251 11.48 -2.91 9.52
N ALA A 252 11.48 -3.85 8.55
CA ALA A 252 12.51 -4.88 8.43
C ALA A 252 13.81 -4.32 7.84
N VAL A 253 13.73 -3.56 6.74
CA VAL A 253 14.87 -2.84 6.13
C VAL A 253 15.55 -1.95 7.18
N TRP A 254 14.78 -1.20 7.97
CA TRP A 254 15.29 -0.37 9.05
C TRP A 254 15.97 -1.19 10.16
N ARG A 255 15.38 -2.31 10.61
CA ARG A 255 16.02 -3.18 11.60
C ARG A 255 17.37 -3.71 11.15
N VAL A 256 17.48 -4.09 9.88
CA VAL A 256 18.70 -4.67 9.30
C VAL A 256 19.76 -3.60 9.03
N LYS A 257 19.39 -2.43 8.48
CA LYS A 257 20.33 -1.33 8.21
C LYS A 257 20.78 -0.56 9.46
N VAL A 258 19.87 -0.33 10.41
CA VAL A 258 20.09 0.55 11.58
C VAL A 258 20.32 -0.25 12.88
N GLY A 259 20.12 -1.57 12.87
CA GLY A 259 20.35 -2.45 14.02
C GLY A 259 19.32 -2.34 15.16
N ARG A 260 18.20 -1.62 14.95
CA ARG A 260 17.15 -1.42 15.97
C ARG A 260 15.76 -1.22 15.33
N GLY A 261 14.71 -1.24 16.15
CA GLY A 261 13.38 -0.80 15.71
C GLY A 261 13.34 0.69 15.36
N ILE A 262 12.51 1.03 14.37
CA ILE A 262 12.12 2.41 14.04
C ILE A 262 11.14 2.94 15.09
N ARG A 263 11.29 4.19 15.50
CA ARG A 263 10.35 4.90 16.38
C ARG A 263 9.18 5.45 15.58
N LYS A 264 8.11 5.88 16.26
CA LYS A 264 6.91 6.40 15.58
C LYS A 264 7.22 7.71 14.84
N GLU A 265 8.09 8.53 15.42
CA GLU A 265 8.49 9.86 14.95
C GLU A 265 9.50 9.78 13.80
N GLU A 266 10.18 8.65 13.64
CA GLU A 266 11.11 8.36 12.54
C GLU A 266 10.40 7.76 11.32
N PHE A 267 9.17 7.24 11.50
CA PHE A 267 8.42 6.63 10.42
C PHE A 267 7.59 7.64 9.64
N ARG A 268 7.77 7.66 8.31
CA ARG A 268 6.91 8.35 7.36
C ARG A 268 6.70 7.50 6.10
N TYR A 269 5.51 7.59 5.52
CA TYR A 269 5.28 7.15 4.14
C TYR A 269 5.96 8.13 3.16
N GLY A 270 6.00 7.79 1.87
CA GLY A 270 6.63 8.63 0.85
C GLY A 270 8.10 8.30 0.59
N TRP A 271 8.81 9.22 -0.06
CA TRP A 271 10.26 9.12 -0.32
C TRP A 271 11.09 9.07 0.95
N GLN A 272 11.94 8.05 1.13
CA GLN A 272 12.87 7.96 2.25
C GLN A 272 14.19 8.67 1.96
N ASP A 273 15.01 8.83 3.00
CA ASP A 273 16.30 9.55 2.95
C ASP A 273 17.34 8.77 2.12
N LEU A 274 18.26 9.46 1.44
CA LEU A 274 19.13 8.87 0.41
C LEU A 274 20.13 7.84 0.97
N GLU A 275 20.51 7.98 2.23
CA GLU A 275 21.35 7.04 2.97
C GLU A 275 20.71 5.64 3.02
N MET A 276 19.38 5.58 2.94
CA MET A 276 18.61 4.34 2.99
C MET A 276 18.37 3.68 1.63
N ASN A 277 18.86 4.26 0.52
CA ASN A 277 18.82 3.66 -0.82
C ASN A 277 19.24 2.19 -0.80
N MET A 278 18.59 1.37 -1.63
CA MET A 278 18.80 -0.09 -1.68
C MET A 278 19.73 -0.50 -2.80
N GLY A 279 20.50 -1.57 -2.59
CA GLY A 279 21.46 -2.10 -3.55
C GLY A 279 22.74 -1.29 -3.70
N ARG A 280 23.01 -0.33 -2.80
CA ARG A 280 24.23 0.51 -2.78
C ARG A 280 25.49 -0.34 -3.00
N VAL A 281 26.41 0.19 -3.81
CA VAL A 281 27.76 -0.33 -4.07
C VAL A 281 28.74 0.78 -3.76
N GLY A 282 29.60 0.61 -2.75
CA GLY A 282 30.62 1.58 -2.40
C GLY A 282 31.85 1.52 -3.31
N GLY A 283 32.67 2.57 -3.26
CA GLY A 283 33.88 2.72 -4.07
C GLY A 283 33.77 3.82 -5.13
N GLU A 284 34.88 4.13 -5.77
CA GLU A 284 34.92 5.07 -6.90
C GLU A 284 34.13 4.49 -8.09
N GLY A 285 33.21 5.28 -8.67
CA GLY A 285 32.25 4.78 -9.66
C GLY A 285 31.17 3.84 -9.10
N GLY A 286 31.04 3.74 -7.78
CA GLY A 286 30.00 2.97 -7.09
C GLY A 286 28.57 3.45 -7.43
N TRP A 287 27.59 2.55 -7.31
CA TRP A 287 26.19 2.87 -7.53
C TRP A 287 25.53 3.31 -6.22
N GLU A 288 24.94 4.51 -6.22
CA GLU A 288 24.23 5.12 -5.07
C GLU A 288 22.95 4.37 -4.64
N GLY A 289 22.59 3.30 -5.33
CA GLY A 289 21.41 2.48 -5.04
C GLY A 289 20.11 3.09 -5.55
N ALA A 290 19.07 2.26 -5.55
CA ALA A 290 17.71 2.66 -5.89
C ALA A 290 17.13 3.56 -4.80
N ARG A 291 16.44 4.63 -5.19
CA ARG A 291 15.69 5.48 -4.23
C ARG A 291 14.54 4.69 -3.63
N VAL A 292 14.33 4.82 -2.32
CA VAL A 292 13.26 4.09 -1.62
C VAL A 292 12.02 4.96 -1.47
N PHE A 293 10.87 4.40 -1.85
CA PHE A 293 9.55 4.90 -1.53
C PHE A 293 8.84 3.92 -0.60
N VAL A 294 8.16 4.39 0.45
CA VAL A 294 7.35 3.53 1.33
C VAL A 294 5.88 3.84 1.10
N ALA A 295 5.19 2.90 0.46
CA ALA A 295 3.76 2.98 0.18
C ALA A 295 2.91 2.33 1.29
N THR A 296 1.62 2.63 1.25
CA THR A 296 0.62 2.04 2.15
C THR A 296 0.32 0.59 1.76
N THR A 297 -0.10 -0.23 2.73
CA THR A 297 -0.46 -1.64 2.45
C THR A 297 -1.76 -1.74 1.64
N THR A 298 -1.68 -2.51 0.56
CA THR A 298 -2.78 -2.74 -0.39
C THR A 298 -3.75 -3.83 0.06
N SER A 299 -3.44 -4.57 1.13
CA SER A 299 -4.31 -5.64 1.62
C SER A 299 -5.62 -5.11 2.18
N GLY A 300 -6.74 -5.70 1.75
CA GLY A 300 -8.07 -5.45 2.31
C GLY A 300 -8.24 -5.87 3.77
N LEU A 301 -7.30 -6.66 4.32
CA LEU A 301 -7.27 -7.00 5.76
C LEU A 301 -6.74 -5.83 6.62
N ALA A 302 -6.04 -4.86 6.01
CA ALA A 302 -5.45 -3.74 6.72
C ALA A 302 -6.42 -2.55 6.82
N ALA A 303 -7.22 -2.55 7.89
CA ALA A 303 -8.25 -1.56 8.20
C ALA A 303 -7.74 -0.26 8.89
N GLY A 304 -6.44 -0.16 9.19
CA GLY A 304 -5.88 0.96 9.97
C GLY A 304 -5.68 2.29 9.24
N MET A 305 -6.23 2.45 8.03
CA MET A 305 -6.10 3.65 7.19
C MET A 305 -7.23 3.68 6.15
N SER A 306 -7.81 4.86 5.93
CA SER A 306 -8.88 5.08 4.95
C SER A 306 -8.41 4.87 3.51
N LEU A 307 -9.36 4.75 2.59
CA LEU A 307 -9.07 4.61 1.16
C LEU A 307 -8.41 5.87 0.57
N GLN A 308 -8.81 7.05 1.08
CA GLN A 308 -8.27 8.34 0.66
C GLN A 308 -6.82 8.52 1.12
N GLU A 309 -6.51 8.31 2.40
CA GLU A 309 -5.13 8.37 2.91
C GLU A 309 -4.21 7.37 2.19
N LYS A 310 -4.74 6.18 1.84
CA LYS A 310 -4.02 5.23 0.98
C LYS A 310 -3.74 5.85 -0.38
N ARG A 311 -4.75 6.39 -1.06
CA ARG A 311 -4.61 7.02 -2.38
C ARG A 311 -3.60 8.18 -2.36
N GLU A 312 -3.67 9.09 -1.40
CA GLU A 312 -2.80 10.28 -1.32
C GLU A 312 -1.30 9.91 -1.33
N VAL A 313 -0.91 8.86 -0.60
CA VAL A 313 0.47 8.31 -0.63
C VAL A 313 0.80 7.70 -2.00
N TRP A 314 -0.11 6.96 -2.61
CA TRP A 314 0.13 6.37 -3.93
C TRP A 314 0.21 7.43 -5.04
N ASP A 315 -0.57 8.50 -4.96
CA ASP A 315 -0.54 9.63 -5.89
C ASP A 315 0.81 10.38 -5.84
N GLU A 316 1.52 10.39 -4.70
CA GLU A 316 2.88 10.96 -4.61
C GLU A 316 3.87 10.21 -5.51
N LEU A 317 3.87 8.87 -5.43
CA LEU A 317 4.65 8.00 -6.30
C LEU A 317 4.18 8.10 -7.76
N GLY A 318 2.87 8.13 -7.98
CA GLY A 318 2.26 8.20 -9.31
C GLY A 318 2.62 9.46 -10.07
N ARG A 319 2.62 10.63 -9.43
CA ARG A 319 3.11 11.89 -10.04
C ARG A 319 4.56 11.76 -10.52
N TRP A 320 5.42 11.12 -9.73
CA TRP A 320 6.82 10.89 -10.12
C TRP A 320 6.95 9.91 -11.30
N VAL A 321 6.22 8.78 -11.28
CA VAL A 321 6.22 7.81 -12.39
C VAL A 321 5.72 8.44 -13.69
N CYS A 322 4.63 9.23 -13.63
CA CYS A 322 4.09 9.94 -14.77
C CYS A 322 5.09 10.94 -15.36
N GLU A 323 5.82 11.69 -14.53
CA GLU A 323 6.84 12.61 -15.02
C GLU A 323 8.05 11.85 -15.59
N ARG A 324 8.47 10.75 -14.96
CA ARG A 324 9.58 9.93 -15.46
C ARG A 324 9.26 9.31 -16.83
N ARG A 325 8.02 8.89 -17.06
CA ARG A 325 7.53 8.39 -18.36
C ARG A 325 7.69 9.44 -19.47
N LYS A 326 7.29 10.70 -19.24
CA LYS A 326 7.49 11.81 -20.19
C LYS A 326 8.96 12.12 -20.48
N VAL A 327 9.86 11.83 -19.55
CA VAL A 327 11.31 11.95 -19.79
C VAL A 327 11.74 10.88 -20.79
N TRP A 328 11.34 9.63 -20.60
CA TRP A 328 11.64 8.54 -21.56
C TRP A 328 11.03 8.74 -22.95
N GLU A 329 9.79 9.21 -23.04
CA GLU A 329 9.15 9.50 -24.33
C GLU A 329 9.99 10.51 -25.12
N ARG A 330 10.41 11.62 -24.49
CA ARG A 330 11.31 12.62 -25.09
C ARG A 330 12.74 12.12 -25.35
N GLU A 331 13.26 11.21 -24.53
CA GLU A 331 14.57 10.59 -24.74
C GLU A 331 14.54 9.66 -25.97
N ARG A 332 13.45 8.92 -26.17
CA ARG A 332 13.24 8.06 -27.35
C ARG A 332 13.05 8.88 -28.63
N GLU A 333 12.18 9.89 -28.61
CA GLU A 333 11.97 10.79 -29.76
C GLU A 333 13.28 11.40 -30.25
N LYS A 334 14.18 11.80 -29.35
CA LYS A 334 15.51 12.34 -29.70
C LYS A 334 16.44 11.32 -30.36
N VAL A 335 16.38 10.06 -29.94
CA VAL A 335 17.17 8.99 -30.56
C VAL A 335 16.63 8.66 -31.95
N GLU A 336 15.30 8.67 -32.12
CA GLU A 336 14.64 8.41 -33.40
C GLU A 336 14.89 9.55 -34.41
N VAL A 337 14.85 10.82 -33.99
CA VAL A 337 15.15 11.99 -34.85
C VAL A 337 16.64 12.14 -35.13
N GLY A 338 17.53 11.86 -34.16
CA GLY A 338 18.98 11.97 -34.34
C GLY A 338 19.63 10.86 -35.18
N GLY A 339 18.85 9.87 -35.64
CA GLY A 339 19.34 8.73 -36.42
C GLY A 339 19.38 8.94 -37.94
N ASP A 340 18.74 9.98 -38.47
CA ASP A 340 18.54 10.16 -39.93
C ASP A 340 19.68 11.00 -40.58
N ASP A 341 20.33 11.88 -39.82
CA ASP A 341 21.37 12.80 -40.32
C ASP A 341 22.74 12.14 -40.65
N THR A 342 22.88 10.82 -40.53
CA THR A 342 24.17 10.11 -40.74
C THR A 342 24.21 9.29 -42.03
N LYS A 343 23.52 9.75 -43.10
CA LYS A 343 23.46 9.01 -44.38
C LYS A 343 23.47 9.87 -45.65
N VAL A 344 24.33 10.88 -45.71
CA VAL A 344 24.77 11.49 -46.98
C VAL A 344 26.30 11.67 -46.97
N GLU A 345 27.00 10.74 -47.61
CA GLU A 345 28.37 10.89 -48.14
C GLU A 345 28.40 10.33 -49.57
#